data_AF-A0A0Q5I0N9-F1
#
_entry.id   AF-A0A0Q5I0N9-F1
#
_cell.length_a   1.000
_cell.length_b   1.000
_cell.length_c   1.000
_cell.angle_alpha   90.00
_cell.angle_beta   90.00
_cell.angle_gamma   90.00
#
_symmetry.space_group_name_H-M   'P 1'
#
loop_
_entity.id
_entity.type
_entity.pdbx_description
1 polymer ?
#
loop_
_entity_poly.entity_id
_entity_poly.type
_entity_poly.pdbx_seq_one_letter_code
_entity_poly.pdbx_strand_id
1 'polypeptide(L)'
;MPEAPDWLPNAHAVKEWNRLAPILTANKLLTEGGLSALAHLCAMHGKIVQLYAAGEAPTASMAGTLQSMINDFGLTPVAQGKVKPHGGEEDKGNKFARNGKRTGTA
;
A
#
# COMPACT_ATOMS: atom_id res chain seq x y z
N MET A 1 -12.11 -10.07 -7.41
CA MET A 1 -10.95 -9.85 -6.51
C MET A 1 -9.87 -10.83 -6.91
N PRO A 2 -8.58 -10.46 -6.87
CA PRO A 2 -7.51 -11.38 -7.22
C PRO A 2 -7.41 -12.51 -6.19
N GLU A 3 -7.36 -13.75 -6.67
CA GLU A 3 -7.17 -14.93 -5.82
C GLU A 3 -5.75 -14.96 -5.25
N ALA A 4 -5.63 -15.53 -4.05
CA ALA A 4 -4.33 -15.70 -3.41
C ALA A 4 -3.48 -16.69 -4.23
N PRO A 5 -2.19 -16.41 -4.48
CA PRO A 5 -1.35 -17.37 -5.19
C PRO A 5 -1.18 -18.68 -4.43
N ASP A 6 -1.24 -19.81 -5.14
CA ASP A 6 -1.14 -21.16 -4.56
C ASP A 6 0.17 -21.41 -3.81
N TRP A 7 1.21 -20.65 -4.12
CA TRP A 7 2.54 -20.77 -3.51
C TRP A 7 2.69 -20.04 -2.18
N LEU A 8 1.67 -19.33 -1.68
CA LEU A 8 1.78 -18.66 -0.38
C LEU A 8 2.09 -19.67 0.74
N PRO A 9 3.11 -19.40 1.58
CA PRO A 9 3.79 -20.45 2.33
C PRO A 9 3.01 -20.97 3.55
N ASN A 10 2.00 -20.23 4.03
CA ASN A 10 1.23 -20.62 5.20
C ASN A 10 -0.12 -19.89 5.29
N ALA A 11 -0.98 -20.36 6.20
CA ALA A 11 -2.31 -19.78 6.42
C ALA A 11 -2.29 -18.31 6.88
N HIS A 12 -1.22 -17.86 7.54
CA HIS A 12 -1.06 -16.46 7.92
C HIS A 12 -0.84 -15.55 6.70
N ALA A 13 -0.06 -16.01 5.72
CA ALA A 13 0.15 -15.29 4.47
C ALA A 13 -1.16 -15.18 3.67
N VAL A 14 -1.91 -16.29 3.54
CA VAL A 14 -3.21 -16.30 2.85
C VAL A 14 -4.22 -15.39 3.57
N LYS A 15 -4.26 -15.41 4.90
CA LYS A 15 -5.13 -14.53 5.69
C LYS A 15 -4.80 -13.06 5.44
N GLU A 16 -3.51 -12.71 5.38
CA GLU A 16 -3.09 -11.34 5.10
C GLU A 16 -3.42 -10.90 3.68
N TRP A 17 -3.26 -11.78 2.68
CA TRP A 17 -3.70 -11.52 1.31
C TRP A 17 -5.19 -11.22 1.26
N ASN A 18 -6.01 -12.08 1.87
CA ASN A 18 -7.46 -11.93 1.92
C ASN A 18 -7.90 -10.65 2.63
N ARG A 19 -7.06 -10.09 3.51
CA ARG A 19 -7.29 -8.79 4.17
C ARG A 19 -6.88 -7.61 3.29
N LEU A 20 -5.68 -7.63 2.74
CA LEU A 20 -5.08 -6.48 2.03
C LEU A 20 -5.52 -6.37 0.57
N ALA A 21 -5.57 -7.47 -0.17
CA ALA A 21 -5.87 -7.45 -1.59
C ALA A 21 -7.21 -6.77 -1.92
N PRO A 22 -8.32 -7.02 -1.18
CA PRO A 22 -9.59 -6.32 -1.41
C PRO A 22 -9.46 -4.81 -1.17
N ILE A 23 -8.81 -4.43 -0.06
CA ILE A 23 -8.66 -3.02 0.35
C ILE A 23 -7.84 -2.25 -0.68
N LEU A 24 -6.69 -2.80 -1.08
CA LEU A 24 -5.80 -2.16 -2.04
C LEU A 24 -6.45 -2.10 -3.44
N THR A 25 -7.18 -3.13 -3.85
CA THR A 25 -7.92 -3.13 -5.12
C THR A 25 -9.04 -2.07 -5.10
N ALA A 26 -9.83 -2.01 -4.02
CA ALA A 26 -10.93 -1.05 -3.89
C ALA A 26 -10.44 0.41 -3.92
N ASN A 27 -9.24 0.66 -3.39
CA ASN A 27 -8.59 1.97 -3.40
C ASN A 27 -7.72 2.23 -4.63
N LYS A 28 -7.71 1.32 -5.63
CA LYS A 28 -6.88 1.39 -6.85
C LYS A 28 -5.37 1.50 -6.58
N LEU A 29 -4.93 0.95 -5.46
CA LEU A 29 -3.51 0.84 -5.06
C LEU A 29 -2.88 -0.48 -5.50
N LEU A 30 -3.69 -1.45 -5.94
CA LEU A 30 -3.23 -2.74 -6.46
C LEU A 30 -3.58 -2.85 -7.94
N THR A 31 -2.55 -2.89 -8.78
CA THR A 31 -2.66 -3.19 -10.21
C THR A 31 -2.30 -4.66 -10.46
N GLU A 32 -2.57 -5.18 -11.65
CA GLU A 32 -2.17 -6.54 -12.04
C GLU A 32 -0.66 -6.77 -11.86
N GLY A 33 0.17 -5.79 -12.21
CA GLY A 33 1.62 -5.85 -11.99
C GLY A 33 2.05 -5.83 -10.52
N GLY A 34 1.21 -5.29 -9.63
CA GLY A 34 1.45 -5.21 -8.19
C GLY A 34 1.09 -6.48 -7.42
N LEU A 35 0.40 -7.45 -8.05
CA LEU A 35 -0.06 -8.68 -7.39
C LEU A 35 1.10 -9.50 -6.84
N SER A 36 2.18 -9.66 -7.62
CA SER A 36 3.36 -10.39 -7.17
C SER A 36 4.04 -9.70 -5.99
N ALA A 37 4.15 -8.36 -6.00
CA ALA A 37 4.74 -7.63 -4.89
C ALA A 37 3.92 -7.79 -3.60
N LEU A 38 2.59 -7.75 -3.70
CA LEU A 38 1.70 -7.99 -2.56
C LEU A 38 1.86 -9.43 -2.04
N ALA A 39 2.04 -10.40 -2.92
CA ALA A 39 2.17 -11.81 -2.53
C ALA A 39 3.46 -12.03 -1.73
N HIS A 40 4.56 -11.39 -2.11
CA HIS A 40 5.81 -11.42 -1.35
C HIS A 40 5.68 -10.74 0.02
N LEU A 41 4.96 -9.61 0.09
CA LEU A 41 4.63 -8.96 1.37
C LEU A 41 3.84 -9.91 2.28
N CYS A 42 2.80 -10.55 1.75
CA CYS A 42 1.98 -11.50 2.49
C CYS A 42 2.81 -12.72 2.95
N ALA A 43 3.69 -13.24 2.11
CA ALA A 43 4.60 -14.35 2.47
C ALA A 43 5.55 -13.96 3.60
N MET A 44 6.17 -12.78 3.53
CA MET A 44 7.06 -12.25 4.58
C MET A 44 6.31 -12.03 5.89
N HIS A 45 5.13 -11.40 5.82
CA HIS A 45 4.25 -11.21 6.97
C HIS A 45 3.87 -12.56 7.61
N GLY A 46 3.44 -13.52 6.79
CA GLY A 46 3.04 -14.85 7.26
C GLY A 46 4.18 -15.59 7.96
N LYS A 47 5.42 -15.45 7.48
CA LYS A 47 6.59 -16.01 8.16
C LYS A 47 6.88 -15.33 9.50
N ILE A 48 6.78 -14.01 9.57
CA ILE A 48 6.99 -13.25 10.81
C ILE A 48 5.92 -13.62 11.86
N VAL A 49 4.65 -13.72 11.47
CA VAL A 49 3.57 -14.16 12.38
C VAL A 49 3.81 -15.59 12.86
N GLN A 50 4.29 -16.48 11.99
CA GLN A 50 4.63 -17.85 12.38
C GLN A 50 5.75 -17.89 13.43
N LEU A 51 6.77 -17.04 13.32
CA LEU A 51 7.83 -16.93 14.33
C LEU A 51 7.25 -16.47 15.67
N TYR A 52 6.44 -15.42 15.67
CA TYR A 52 5.78 -14.95 16.89
C TYR A 52 4.88 -16.03 17.53
N ALA A 53 4.13 -16.77 16.72
CA ALA A 53 3.29 -17.86 17.20
C ALA A 53 4.11 -19.02 17.82
N ALA A 54 5.35 -19.22 17.34
CA ALA A 54 6.30 -20.17 17.91
C ALA A 54 7.05 -19.64 19.16
N GLY A 55 6.78 -18.40 19.59
CA GLY A 55 7.51 -17.77 20.70
C GLY A 55 8.88 -17.21 20.30
N GLU A 56 9.18 -17.14 19.01
CA GLU A 56 10.42 -16.59 18.47
C GLU A 56 10.23 -15.15 18.01
N ALA A 57 11.33 -14.38 18.04
CA ALA A 57 11.36 -13.04 17.46
C ALA A 57 11.89 -13.07 16.02
N PRO A 58 11.31 -12.29 15.08
CA PRO A 58 11.87 -12.15 13.75
C PRO A 58 13.21 -11.43 13.80
N THR A 59 14.07 -11.72 12.83
CA THR A 59 15.34 -10.99 12.69
C THR A 59 15.08 -9.53 12.31
N ALA A 60 16.04 -8.66 12.64
CA ALA A 60 15.98 -7.26 12.24
C ALA A 60 15.88 -7.08 10.71
N SER A 61 16.53 -7.96 9.94
CA SER A 61 16.43 -7.95 8.47
C SER A 61 15.01 -8.23 8.00
N MET A 62 14.32 -9.24 8.56
CA MET A 62 12.94 -9.57 8.19
C MET A 62 11.99 -8.42 8.51
N ALA A 63 12.12 -7.83 9.71
CA ALA A 63 11.31 -6.69 10.11
C ALA A 63 11.55 -5.48 9.19
N GLY A 64 12.82 -5.20 8.84
CA GLY A 64 13.18 -4.11 7.92
C GLY A 64 12.66 -4.33 6.50
N THR A 65 12.78 -5.56 5.96
CA THR A 65 12.24 -5.90 4.64
C THR A 65 10.72 -5.79 4.63
N LEU A 66 10.01 -6.29 5.65
CA LEU A 66 8.56 -6.14 5.76
C LEU A 66 8.17 -4.66 5.79
N GLN A 67 8.85 -3.83 6.58
CA GLN A 67 8.57 -2.40 6.65
C GLN A 67 8.77 -1.69 5.31
N SER A 68 9.82 -2.06 4.56
CA SER A 68 10.04 -1.53 3.20
C SER A 68 8.88 -1.87 2.27
N MET A 69 8.44 -3.14 2.23
CA MET A 69 7.32 -3.56 1.39
C MET A 69 6.01 -2.86 1.78
N ILE A 70 5.76 -2.67 3.08
CA ILE A 70 4.57 -1.94 3.58
C ILE A 70 4.58 -0.48 3.09
N ASN A 71 5.75 0.16 3.02
CA ASN A 71 5.87 1.52 2.50
C ASN A 71 5.53 1.62 1.01
N ASP A 72 5.91 0.61 0.21
CA ASP A 72 5.64 0.58 -1.23
C ASP A 72 4.14 0.58 -1.55
N PHE A 73 3.32 -0.01 -0.66
CA PHE A 73 1.85 -0.02 -0.79
C PHE A 73 1.16 1.19 -0.14
N GLY A 74 1.91 2.16 0.38
CA GLY A 74 1.31 3.35 0.98
C GLY A 74 0.64 3.08 2.33
N LEU A 75 0.98 1.98 3.00
CA LEU A 75 0.28 1.54 4.22
C LEU A 75 0.80 2.20 5.51
N THR A 76 1.85 3.02 5.44
CA THR A 76 2.37 3.79 6.58
C THR A 76 1.87 5.23 6.57
N PRO A 77 1.73 5.91 7.72
CA PRO A 77 1.24 7.29 7.77
C PRO A 77 2.01 8.27 6.87
N VAL A 78 3.33 8.07 6.74
CA VAL A 78 4.19 8.88 5.87
C VAL A 78 3.92 8.59 4.39
N ALA A 79 3.69 7.33 4.03
CA ALA A 79 3.43 6.93 2.65
C ALA A 79 1.98 7.26 2.24
N GLN A 80 1.01 7.20 3.17
CA GLN A 80 -0.38 7.63 2.95
C GLN A 80 -0.47 9.09 2.49
N GLY A 81 0.38 9.99 3.00
CA GLY A 81 0.42 11.38 2.54
C GLY A 81 0.84 11.57 1.07
N LYS A 82 1.47 10.55 0.45
CA LYS A 82 1.86 10.55 -0.96
C LYS A 82 0.82 9.87 -1.85
N VAL A 83 -0.14 9.16 -1.27
CA VAL A 83 -1.23 8.51 -1.99
C VAL A 83 -2.32 9.56 -2.21
N LYS A 84 -2.64 9.86 -3.47
CA LYS A 84 -3.79 10.72 -3.78
C LYS A 84 -5.06 9.96 -3.41
N PRO A 85 -5.90 10.48 -2.49
CA PRO A 85 -7.16 9.82 -2.16
C PRO A 85 -8.05 9.75 -3.40
N HIS A 86 -8.51 8.54 -3.72
CA HIS A 86 -9.43 8.35 -4.85
C HIS A 86 -10.79 8.94 -4.47
N GLY A 87 -11.16 10.08 -5.09
CA GLY A 87 -12.37 10.84 -4.75
C GLY A 87 -12.12 12.18 -4.04
N GLY A 88 -10.86 12.62 -3.89
CA GLY A 88 -10.57 14.00 -3.52
C GLY A 88 -11.14 14.95 -4.57
N GLU A 89 -11.86 15.99 -4.10
CA GLU A 89 -12.36 17.10 -4.91
C GLU A 89 -11.32 17.45 -5.99
N GLU A 90 -11.77 17.52 -7.26
CA GLU A 90 -10.98 18.15 -8.32
C GLU A 90 -10.42 19.45 -7.77
N ASP A 91 -9.11 19.65 -7.93
CA ASP A 91 -8.38 20.85 -7.53
C ASP A 91 -9.22 22.07 -7.95
N LYS A 92 -10.01 22.61 -7.01
CA LYS A 92 -10.74 23.87 -7.20
C LYS A 92 -9.63 24.90 -7.24
N GLY A 93 -9.13 25.13 -8.46
CA GLY A 93 -7.92 25.89 -8.72
C GLY A 93 -7.87 27.12 -7.84
N ASN A 94 -6.67 27.43 -7.34
CA ASN A 94 -6.44 28.46 -6.32
C ASN A 94 -7.40 29.66 -6.49
N LYS A 95 -8.19 29.97 -5.46
CA LYS A 95 -9.16 31.08 -5.43
C LYS A 95 -8.54 32.44 -5.80
N PHE A 96 -7.21 32.55 -5.71
CA PHE A 96 -6.43 33.73 -6.06
C PHE A 96 -5.74 33.65 -7.42
N ALA A 97 -5.95 32.61 -8.23
CA ALA A 97 -5.35 32.48 -9.56
C ALA A 97 -5.72 33.63 -10.52
N ARG A 98 -6.75 34.41 -10.18
CA ARG A 98 -7.17 35.62 -10.90
C ARG A 98 -6.48 36.90 -10.42
N ASN A 99 -5.90 36.93 -9.23
CA ASN A 99 -5.23 38.11 -8.67
C ASN A 99 -3.81 38.22 -9.21
N GLY A 100 -3.67 38.82 -10.39
CA GLY A 100 -2.34 39.08 -10.98
C GLY A 100 -2.34 39.18 -12.51
N LYS A 101 -3.40 38.70 -13.19
CA LYS A 101 -3.59 38.95 -14.62
C LYS A 101 -4.09 40.38 -14.82
N ARG A 102 -3.17 41.35 -14.79
CA ARG A 102 -3.42 42.67 -15.40
C ARG A 102 -3.58 42.42 -16.90
N THR A 103 -4.81 42.45 -17.40
CA THR A 103 -5.07 42.63 -18.83
C THR A 103 -4.54 44.02 -19.19
N GLY A 104 -3.30 44.06 -19.69
CA GLY A 104 -2.75 45.26 -20.28
C GLY A 104 -3.52 45.54 -21.56
N THR A 105 -4.51 46.42 -21.49
CA THR A 105 -5.10 47.04 -22.66
C THR A 105 -4.13 48.11 -23.12
N ALA A 106 -3.68 47.96 -24.37
CA ALA A 106 -2.92 48.95 -25.13
C ALA A 106 -3.75 50.22 -25.40
#